data_AF-A0A511T331-F1
#
_entry.id   AF-A0A511T331-F1
#
_cell.length_a   1.000
_cell.length_b   1.000
_cell.length_c   1.000
_cell.angle_alpha   90.00
_cell.angle_beta   90.00
_cell.angle_gamma   90.00
#
_symmetry.space_group_name_H-M   'P 1'
#
loop_
_entity.id
_entity.type
_entity.pdbx_description
1 polymer ?
#
loop_
_entity_poly.entity_id
_entity_poly.type
_entity_poly.pdbx_seq_one_letter_code
_entity_poly.pdbx_strand_id
1 'polypeptide(L)'
;MARFDDSRPEMTAEEFRLLRDHVYSHCGILVHEDMKFVMERRLWPRLETLGVPDFSAYHRYLRYDANRHAELEAAVESLTTHETYFFREPSQLKAFREELLPVLEKRNARTKRLRLWSAGCSSGEEAYTLAMVLKDEPRFEGWDVEVYGSDISRRVLTMARRAEYGPSALRATSADLLERFFVPAGNTKVRVRDDVRAMVSFGHHNLLDEAGSQLVMKMDAVFCRNVMIYFDQSARRKVLRILRDRLVPGGYLLLGHSENLLNLGADFELVHLRGDLVYRRPELPGLAGGEVR
;
A
#
# COMPACT_ATOMS: atom_id res chain seq x y z
N MET A 1 39.13 10.61 -16.74
CA MET A 1 38.06 9.77 -17.30
C MET A 1 38.31 8.34 -16.86
N ALA A 2 37.73 7.93 -15.72
CA ALA A 2 37.85 6.55 -15.26
C ALA A 2 36.96 5.66 -16.13
N ARG A 3 37.54 4.58 -16.66
CA ARG A 3 36.81 3.50 -17.31
C ARG A 3 35.95 2.83 -16.25
N PHE A 4 34.62 2.85 -16.40
CA PHE A 4 33.76 1.93 -15.66
C PHE A 4 34.09 0.54 -16.17
N ASP A 5 34.68 -0.29 -15.32
CA ASP A 5 34.83 -1.71 -15.58
C ASP A 5 33.43 -2.33 -15.65
N ASP A 6 33.08 -2.89 -16.80
CA ASP A 6 31.77 -3.50 -17.06
C ASP A 6 31.77 -4.98 -16.62
N SER A 7 32.46 -5.28 -15.51
CA SER A 7 32.59 -6.63 -14.94
C SER A 7 31.38 -7.02 -14.09
N ARG A 8 30.18 -6.59 -14.50
CA ARG A 8 28.94 -6.98 -13.84
C ARG A 8 28.66 -8.45 -14.16
N PRO A 9 28.43 -9.31 -13.15
CA PRO A 9 28.01 -10.68 -13.40
C PRO A 9 26.67 -10.62 -14.15
N GLU A 10 26.60 -11.34 -15.25
CA GLU A 10 25.36 -11.47 -16.02
C GLU A 10 24.48 -12.53 -15.35
N MET A 11 23.20 -12.23 -15.16
CA MET A 11 22.26 -13.21 -14.63
C MET A 11 21.95 -14.23 -15.73
N THR A 12 22.07 -15.53 -15.46
CA THR A 12 21.60 -16.56 -16.38
C THR A 12 20.07 -16.68 -16.32
N ALA A 13 19.47 -17.32 -17.33
CA ALA A 13 18.02 -17.60 -17.31
C ALA A 13 17.61 -18.48 -16.12
N GLU A 14 18.48 -19.38 -15.67
CA GLU A 14 18.20 -20.25 -14.53
C GLU A 14 18.29 -19.49 -13.19
N GLU A 15 19.32 -18.68 -13.00
CA GLU A 15 19.42 -17.82 -11.80
C GLU A 15 18.25 -16.84 -11.71
N PHE A 16 17.82 -16.29 -12.85
CA PHE A 16 16.63 -15.47 -12.92
C PHE A 16 15.39 -16.21 -12.40
N ARG A 17 15.11 -17.43 -12.90
CA ARG A 17 13.96 -18.22 -12.43
C ARG A 17 14.05 -18.50 -10.94
N LEU A 18 15.21 -18.92 -10.45
CA LEU A 18 15.42 -19.25 -9.03
C LEU A 18 15.17 -18.04 -8.12
N LEU A 19 15.75 -16.89 -8.45
CA LEU A 19 15.55 -15.66 -7.68
C LEU A 19 14.12 -15.14 -7.78
N ARG A 20 13.52 -15.18 -8.98
CA ARG A 20 12.13 -14.80 -9.21
C ARG A 20 11.20 -15.63 -8.34
N ASP A 21 11.35 -16.94 -8.38
CA ASP A 21 10.48 -17.87 -7.67
C ASP A 21 10.64 -17.72 -6.15
N HIS A 22 11.86 -17.42 -5.68
CA HIS A 22 12.12 -17.11 -4.27
C HIS A 22 11.42 -15.81 -3.83
N VAL A 23 11.57 -14.73 -4.59
CA VAL A 23 10.87 -13.45 -4.33
C VAL A 23 9.35 -13.66 -4.36
N TYR A 24 8.84 -14.36 -5.38
CA TYR A 24 7.43 -14.68 -5.51
C TYR A 24 6.92 -15.48 -4.30
N SER A 25 7.65 -16.50 -3.85
CA SER A 25 7.25 -17.30 -2.68
C SER A 25 7.13 -16.48 -1.39
N HIS A 26 7.89 -15.39 -1.29
CA HIS A 26 7.92 -14.53 -0.11
C HIS A 26 6.83 -13.47 -0.11
N CYS A 27 6.64 -12.75 -1.23
CA CYS A 27 5.74 -11.59 -1.29
C CYS A 27 4.73 -11.62 -2.44
N GLY A 28 4.70 -12.68 -3.24
CA GLY A 28 3.76 -12.88 -4.36
C GLY A 28 3.92 -11.91 -5.52
N ILE A 29 4.94 -11.06 -5.50
CA ILE A 29 5.27 -10.16 -6.61
C ILE A 29 5.72 -11.01 -7.81
N LEU A 30 4.99 -10.88 -8.91
CA LEU A 30 5.30 -11.55 -10.16
C LEU A 30 6.29 -10.70 -10.96
N VAL A 31 7.50 -11.22 -11.15
CA VAL A 31 8.49 -10.63 -12.08
C VAL A 31 8.40 -11.39 -13.41
N HIS A 32 7.89 -10.73 -14.44
CA HIS A 32 7.75 -11.31 -15.79
C HIS A 32 9.12 -11.59 -16.44
N GLU A 33 9.18 -12.52 -17.40
CA GLU A 33 10.45 -12.97 -18.00
C GLU A 33 11.19 -11.85 -18.75
N ASP A 34 10.45 -10.95 -19.37
CA ASP A 34 10.97 -9.74 -20.04
C ASP A 34 11.61 -8.74 -19.06
N MET A 35 11.33 -8.87 -17.76
CA MET A 35 11.89 -8.04 -16.69
C MET A 35 13.20 -8.57 -16.11
N LYS A 36 13.80 -9.63 -16.67
CA LYS A 36 15.10 -10.17 -16.23
C LYS A 36 16.16 -9.10 -16.09
N PHE A 37 16.34 -8.26 -17.10
CA PHE A 37 17.37 -7.20 -17.09
C PHE A 37 17.11 -6.15 -15.99
N VAL A 38 15.84 -5.85 -15.71
CA VAL A 38 15.45 -4.93 -14.64
C VAL A 38 15.76 -5.55 -13.27
N MET A 39 15.45 -6.84 -13.10
CA MET A 39 15.74 -7.58 -11.88
C MET A 39 17.25 -7.67 -11.63
N GLU A 40 18.04 -7.99 -12.64
CA GLU A 40 19.50 -8.01 -12.60
C GLU A 40 20.06 -6.66 -12.14
N ARG A 41 19.66 -5.57 -12.79
CA ARG A 41 20.12 -4.21 -12.42
C ARG A 41 19.72 -3.78 -11.01
N ARG A 42 18.56 -4.22 -10.53
CA ARG A 42 18.04 -3.86 -9.19
C ARG A 42 18.69 -4.69 -8.08
N LEU A 43 19.03 -5.95 -8.36
CA LEU A 43 19.69 -6.83 -7.39
C LEU A 43 21.21 -6.67 -7.38
N TRP A 44 21.84 -6.21 -8.46
CA TRP A 44 23.30 -6.02 -8.52
C TRP A 44 23.89 -5.26 -7.32
N PRO A 45 23.35 -4.10 -6.89
CA PRO A 45 23.86 -3.39 -5.71
C PRO A 45 23.78 -4.20 -4.41
N ARG A 46 22.86 -5.18 -4.33
CA ARG A 46 22.76 -6.11 -3.19
C ARG A 46 23.93 -7.09 -3.17
N LEU A 47 24.30 -7.62 -4.34
CA LEU A 47 25.48 -8.48 -4.49
C LEU A 47 26.74 -7.74 -4.04
N GLU A 48 26.92 -6.50 -4.49
CA GLU A 48 28.03 -5.63 -4.07
C GLU A 48 28.04 -5.40 -2.56
N THR A 49 26.88 -5.13 -1.97
CA THR A 49 26.74 -4.90 -0.52
C THR A 49 27.15 -6.12 0.31
N LEU A 50 26.88 -7.33 -0.17
CA LEU A 50 27.20 -8.58 0.51
C LEU A 50 28.58 -9.13 0.15
N GLY A 51 29.25 -8.57 -0.87
CA GLY A 51 30.51 -9.09 -1.39
C GLY A 51 30.40 -10.49 -2.02
N VAL A 52 29.22 -10.85 -2.55
CA VAL A 52 29.01 -12.14 -3.24
C VAL A 52 29.31 -12.00 -4.74
N PRO A 53 29.97 -12.99 -5.36
CA PRO A 53 30.57 -12.82 -6.70
C PRO A 53 29.58 -12.89 -7.86
N ASP A 54 28.44 -13.56 -7.68
CA ASP A 54 27.48 -13.85 -8.75
C ASP A 54 26.07 -14.11 -8.20
N PHE A 55 25.09 -14.23 -9.11
CA PHE A 55 23.69 -14.46 -8.76
C PHE A 55 23.43 -15.85 -8.18
N SER A 56 24.23 -16.86 -8.56
CA SER A 56 24.20 -18.19 -7.95
C SER A 56 24.58 -18.15 -6.47
N ALA A 57 25.65 -17.42 -6.12
CA ALA A 57 26.10 -17.19 -4.76
C ALA A 57 25.07 -16.37 -3.97
N TYR A 58 24.48 -15.34 -4.59
CA TYR A 58 23.40 -14.57 -4.00
C TYR A 58 22.16 -15.43 -3.70
N HIS A 59 21.76 -16.29 -4.65
CA HIS A 59 20.65 -17.21 -4.42
C HIS A 59 20.96 -18.21 -3.30
N ARG A 60 22.19 -18.74 -3.22
CA ARG A 60 22.63 -19.58 -2.08
C ARG A 60 22.56 -18.82 -0.75
N TYR A 61 22.98 -17.57 -0.72
CA TYR A 61 22.87 -16.70 0.45
C TYR A 61 21.41 -16.59 0.91
N LEU A 62 20.50 -16.26 -0.01
CA LEU A 62 19.07 -16.17 0.28
C LEU A 62 18.44 -17.48 0.76
N ARG A 63 19.01 -18.65 0.44
CA ARG A 63 18.47 -19.94 0.88
C ARG A 63 19.01 -20.42 2.22
N TYR A 64 20.29 -20.20 2.48
CA TYR A 64 21.00 -20.93 3.53
C TYR A 64 21.63 -20.04 4.60
N ASP A 65 21.84 -18.76 4.34
CA ASP A 65 22.47 -17.87 5.30
C ASP A 65 21.58 -17.64 6.54
N ALA A 66 22.22 -17.28 7.67
CA ALA A 66 21.50 -16.91 8.90
C ALA A 66 20.70 -15.61 8.70
N ASN A 67 21.23 -14.66 7.94
CA ASN A 67 20.62 -13.36 7.63
C ASN A 67 19.69 -13.40 6.42
N ARG A 68 19.40 -14.60 5.89
CA ARG A 68 18.64 -14.77 4.64
C ARG A 68 17.31 -14.03 4.60
N HIS A 69 16.58 -13.97 5.72
CA HIS A 69 15.27 -13.33 5.77
C HIS A 69 15.39 -11.81 5.62
N ALA A 70 16.35 -11.20 6.31
CA ALA A 70 16.59 -9.76 6.22
C ALA A 70 17.07 -9.35 4.82
N GLU A 71 17.89 -10.18 4.17
CA GLU A 71 18.32 -9.91 2.81
C GLU A 71 17.22 -10.12 1.79
N LEU A 72 16.36 -11.12 1.98
CA LEU A 72 15.20 -11.32 1.10
C LEU A 72 14.25 -10.11 1.14
N GLU A 73 14.05 -9.51 2.32
CA GLU A 73 13.31 -8.25 2.45
C GLU A 73 14.01 -7.12 1.66
N ALA A 74 15.34 -6.99 1.76
CA ALA A 74 16.08 -5.96 1.02
C ALA A 74 16.08 -6.19 -0.51
N ALA A 75 16.06 -7.46 -0.95
CA ALA A 75 15.88 -7.83 -2.34
C ALA A 75 14.51 -7.38 -2.85
N VAL A 76 13.45 -7.65 -2.08
CA VAL A 76 12.09 -7.21 -2.40
C VAL A 76 12.02 -5.69 -2.48
N GLU A 77 12.59 -4.96 -1.52
CA GLU A 77 12.63 -3.49 -1.54
C GLU A 77 13.32 -2.91 -2.78
N SER A 78 14.30 -3.63 -3.33
CA SER A 78 15.01 -3.24 -4.54
C SER A 78 14.15 -3.48 -5.79
N LEU A 79 13.29 -4.50 -5.76
CA LEU A 79 12.45 -4.93 -6.88
C LEU A 79 11.10 -4.23 -6.93
N THR A 80 10.60 -3.69 -5.83
CA THR A 80 9.34 -2.94 -5.80
C THR A 80 9.45 -1.58 -6.50
N THR A 81 8.39 -1.22 -7.25
CA THR A 81 8.27 0.12 -7.85
C THR A 81 7.28 0.93 -7.02
N HIS A 82 7.67 2.13 -6.60
CA HIS A 82 6.96 2.95 -5.64
C HIS A 82 6.46 4.26 -6.26
N GLU A 83 5.56 4.16 -7.25
CA GLU A 83 4.99 5.36 -7.88
C GLU A 83 3.75 5.85 -7.10
N THR A 84 3.87 6.96 -6.41
CA THR A 84 2.81 7.54 -5.59
C THR A 84 2.92 9.07 -5.52
N TYR A 85 1.80 9.72 -5.19
CA TYR A 85 1.68 11.17 -5.03
C TYR A 85 0.40 11.53 -4.30
N PHE A 86 0.39 12.70 -3.67
CA PHE A 86 -0.76 13.21 -2.95
C PHE A 86 -1.97 13.42 -3.86
N PHE A 87 -3.16 13.14 -3.33
CA PHE A 87 -4.44 13.34 -4.03
C PHE A 87 -4.54 12.60 -5.38
N ARG A 88 -3.89 11.44 -5.49
CA ARG A 88 -3.99 10.55 -6.66
C ARG A 88 -5.43 10.04 -6.84
N GLU A 89 -5.89 9.98 -8.10
CA GLU A 89 -7.26 9.61 -8.51
C GLU A 89 -8.36 10.47 -7.86
N PRO A 90 -8.44 11.77 -8.22
CA PRO A 90 -9.34 12.71 -7.57
C PRO A 90 -10.83 12.35 -7.69
N SER A 91 -11.23 11.62 -8.73
CA SER A 91 -12.61 11.11 -8.91
C SER A 91 -13.00 10.15 -7.79
N GLN A 92 -12.15 9.19 -7.46
CA GLN A 92 -12.39 8.23 -6.39
C GLN A 92 -12.35 8.90 -5.01
N LEU A 93 -11.40 9.81 -4.76
CA LEU A 93 -11.38 10.58 -3.51
C LEU A 93 -12.65 11.42 -3.32
N LYS A 94 -13.15 12.03 -4.41
CA LYS A 94 -14.42 12.76 -4.41
C LYS A 94 -15.60 11.83 -4.08
N ALA A 95 -15.69 10.67 -4.73
CA ALA A 95 -16.74 9.69 -4.47
C ALA A 95 -16.68 9.16 -3.02
N PHE A 96 -15.49 8.86 -2.51
CA PHE A 96 -15.29 8.48 -1.12
C PHE A 96 -15.83 9.56 -0.17
N ARG A 97 -15.44 10.82 -0.40
CA ARG A 97 -15.85 11.97 0.42
C ARG A 97 -17.36 12.22 0.38
N GLU A 98 -17.94 12.24 -0.81
CA GLU A 98 -19.33 12.69 -1.02
C GLU A 98 -20.36 11.58 -0.82
N GLU A 99 -19.97 10.31 -0.99
CA GLU A 99 -20.91 9.18 -1.00
C GLU A 99 -20.63 8.17 0.12
N LEU A 100 -19.36 7.85 0.43
CA LEU A 100 -19.03 6.85 1.45
C LEU A 100 -18.90 7.42 2.86
N LEU A 101 -18.27 8.58 3.05
CA LEU A 101 -18.14 9.21 4.36
C LEU A 101 -19.50 9.47 5.06
N PRO A 102 -20.56 9.94 4.38
CA PRO A 102 -21.88 10.07 5.01
C PRO A 102 -22.48 8.73 5.48
N VAL A 103 -22.20 7.64 4.77
CA VAL A 103 -22.67 6.29 5.14
C VAL A 103 -21.91 5.78 6.36
N LEU A 104 -20.59 5.93 6.35
CA LEU A 104 -19.70 5.53 7.45
C LEU A 104 -20.00 6.34 8.72
N GLU A 105 -20.26 7.64 8.59
CA GLU A 105 -20.70 8.52 9.68
C GLU A 105 -21.98 7.99 10.34
N LYS A 106 -23.02 7.70 9.57
CA LYS A 106 -24.29 7.16 10.12
C LYS A 106 -24.08 5.83 10.82
N ARG A 107 -23.28 4.93 10.21
CA ARG A 107 -22.98 3.61 10.75
C ARG A 107 -22.27 3.70 12.11
N ASN A 108 -21.31 4.61 12.22
CA ASN A 108 -20.41 4.70 13.36
C ASN A 108 -20.81 5.80 14.34
N ALA A 109 -21.97 6.44 14.17
CA ALA A 109 -22.43 7.56 15.00
C ALA A 109 -22.44 7.23 16.51
N ARG A 110 -22.71 5.98 16.87
CA ARG A 110 -22.71 5.53 18.28
C ARG A 110 -21.30 5.47 18.88
N THR A 111 -20.31 5.02 18.12
CA THR A 111 -18.93 4.86 18.60
C THR A 111 -18.07 6.08 18.35
N LYS A 112 -18.48 6.96 17.43
CA LYS A 112 -17.72 8.12 16.93
C LYS A 112 -16.28 7.75 16.59
N ARG A 113 -16.11 6.62 15.93
CA ARG A 113 -14.80 6.07 15.53
C ARG A 113 -14.80 5.73 14.05
N LEU A 114 -13.71 6.06 13.37
CA LEU A 114 -13.51 5.72 11.97
C LEU A 114 -12.07 5.24 11.75
N ARG A 115 -11.92 4.05 11.18
CA ARG A 115 -10.62 3.43 10.90
C ARG A 115 -10.47 3.14 9.41
N LEU A 116 -9.46 3.76 8.81
CA LEU A 116 -9.10 3.49 7.42
C LEU A 116 -7.77 2.75 7.36
N TRP A 117 -7.60 1.92 6.34
CA TRP A 117 -6.32 1.27 6.05
C TRP A 117 -5.87 1.57 4.62
N SER A 118 -4.74 2.23 4.46
CA SER A 118 -3.99 2.31 3.19
C SER A 118 -3.02 1.12 3.10
N ALA A 119 -3.44 0.09 2.38
CA ALA A 119 -2.74 -1.18 2.20
C ALA A 119 -1.84 -1.12 0.96
N GLY A 120 -0.52 -1.07 1.18
CA GLY A 120 0.50 -0.73 0.19
C GLY A 120 0.67 0.78 0.07
N CYS A 121 0.83 1.46 1.21
CA CYS A 121 0.82 2.92 1.29
C CYS A 121 2.04 3.61 0.69
N SER A 122 3.06 2.86 0.27
CA SER A 122 4.33 3.38 -0.24
C SER A 122 4.94 4.41 0.72
N SER A 123 5.40 5.56 0.22
CA SER A 123 5.96 6.65 1.00
C SER A 123 4.93 7.49 1.78
N GLY A 124 3.68 7.05 1.88
CA GLY A 124 2.68 7.59 2.80
C GLY A 124 1.73 8.63 2.22
N GLU A 125 1.92 9.06 0.97
CA GLU A 125 1.09 10.08 0.33
C GLU A 125 -0.41 9.73 0.35
N GLU A 126 -0.77 8.46 0.12
CA GLU A 126 -2.18 8.03 0.20
C GLU A 126 -2.72 8.12 1.63
N ALA A 127 -2.01 7.55 2.61
CA ALA A 127 -2.43 7.58 4.01
C ALA A 127 -2.61 9.01 4.53
N TYR A 128 -1.69 9.91 4.20
CA TYR A 128 -1.82 11.32 4.54
C TYR A 128 -2.92 12.03 3.76
N THR A 129 -3.13 11.71 2.47
CA THR A 129 -4.26 12.23 1.70
C THR A 129 -5.59 11.86 2.37
N LEU A 130 -5.75 10.61 2.80
CA LEU A 130 -6.95 10.16 3.51
C LEU A 130 -7.13 10.93 4.83
N ALA A 131 -6.06 11.09 5.61
CA ALA A 131 -6.12 11.88 6.84
C ALA A 131 -6.49 13.35 6.59
N MET A 132 -5.96 13.97 5.54
CA MET A 132 -6.31 15.35 5.14
C MET A 132 -7.77 15.46 4.72
N VAL A 133 -8.28 14.50 3.93
CA VAL A 133 -9.71 14.47 3.55
C VAL A 133 -10.59 14.37 4.80
N LEU A 134 -10.26 13.49 5.74
CA LEU A 134 -11.04 13.34 6.98
C LEU A 134 -10.94 14.57 7.88
N LYS A 135 -9.77 15.21 7.95
CA LYS A 135 -9.53 16.43 8.72
C LYS A 135 -10.36 17.61 8.19
N ASP A 136 -10.62 17.62 6.88
CA ASP A 136 -11.43 18.64 6.21
C ASP A 136 -12.94 18.39 6.27
N GLU A 137 -13.38 17.34 6.96
CA GLU A 137 -14.78 16.94 7.03
C GLU A 137 -15.38 17.25 8.42
N PRO A 138 -16.20 18.31 8.56
CA PRO A 138 -16.75 18.72 9.85
C PRO A 138 -17.56 17.63 10.56
N ARG A 139 -18.11 16.68 9.80
CA ARG A 139 -18.88 15.55 10.33
C ARG A 139 -18.09 14.65 11.30
N PHE A 140 -16.77 14.66 11.20
CA PHE A 140 -15.87 13.88 12.05
C PHE A 140 -15.23 14.72 13.16
N GLU A 141 -15.71 15.94 13.40
CA GLU A 141 -15.26 16.73 14.53
C GLU A 141 -15.55 16.02 15.86
N GLY A 142 -14.51 15.84 16.68
CA GLY A 142 -14.59 15.10 17.95
C GLY A 142 -14.70 13.58 17.80
N TRP A 143 -14.47 13.03 16.60
CA TRP A 143 -14.37 11.59 16.38
C TRP A 143 -12.95 11.07 16.59
N ASP A 144 -12.85 9.81 16.98
CA ASP A 144 -11.61 9.03 17.00
C ASP A 144 -11.35 8.50 15.58
N VAL A 145 -10.54 9.25 14.82
CA VAL A 145 -10.22 8.94 13.42
C VAL A 145 -8.78 8.45 13.31
N GLU A 146 -8.61 7.27 12.74
CA GLU A 146 -7.29 6.63 12.57
C GLU A 146 -7.10 6.16 11.13
N VAL A 147 -5.96 6.51 10.54
CA VAL A 147 -5.52 5.99 9.25
C VAL A 147 -4.27 5.14 9.49
N TYR A 148 -4.38 3.84 9.23
CA TYR A 148 -3.25 2.94 9.24
C TYR A 148 -2.67 2.82 7.83
N GLY A 149 -1.40 3.16 7.65
CA GLY A 149 -0.65 2.88 6.42
C GLY A 149 0.24 1.67 6.60
N SER A 150 0.21 0.73 5.67
CA SER A 150 1.14 -0.40 5.70
C SER A 150 1.81 -0.67 4.37
N ASP A 151 3.06 -1.08 4.39
CA ASP A 151 3.81 -1.45 3.19
C ASP A 151 4.82 -2.56 3.51
N ILE A 152 5.24 -3.30 2.47
CA ILE A 152 6.29 -4.31 2.57
C ILE A 152 7.69 -3.68 2.58
N SER A 153 7.82 -2.44 2.11
CA SER A 153 9.10 -1.74 2.04
C SER A 153 9.33 -0.85 3.26
N ARG A 154 10.30 -1.23 4.11
CA ARG A 154 10.68 -0.44 5.30
C ARG A 154 11.31 0.89 4.89
N ARG A 155 12.00 0.92 3.75
CA ARG A 155 12.58 2.14 3.18
C ARG A 155 11.51 3.22 2.96
N VAL A 156 10.41 2.89 2.28
CA VAL A 156 9.35 3.88 2.02
C VAL A 156 8.55 4.20 3.28
N LEU A 157 8.36 3.25 4.20
CA LEU A 157 7.76 3.54 5.50
C LEU A 157 8.60 4.51 6.34
N THR A 158 9.93 4.47 6.21
CA THR A 158 10.80 5.46 6.86
C THR A 158 10.57 6.86 6.30
N MET A 159 10.37 6.97 4.98
CA MET A 159 9.99 8.23 4.33
C MET A 159 8.61 8.70 4.79
N ALA A 160 7.63 7.80 4.84
CA ALA A 160 6.28 8.08 5.30
C ALA A 160 6.25 8.63 6.73
N ARG A 161 7.03 8.05 7.65
CA ARG A 161 7.13 8.53 9.04
C ARG A 161 7.80 9.91 9.16
N ARG A 162 8.79 10.20 8.32
CA ARG A 162 9.42 11.54 8.23
C ARG A 162 8.43 12.58 7.70
N ALA A 163 7.53 12.16 6.82
CA ALA A 163 6.48 12.99 6.25
C ALA A 163 6.99 14.22 5.48
N GLU A 164 8.21 14.14 4.92
CA GLU A 164 8.85 15.20 4.15
C GLU A 164 8.86 14.86 2.66
N TYR A 165 8.31 15.76 1.84
CA TYR A 165 8.02 15.51 0.43
C TYR A 165 8.53 16.63 -0.47
N GLY A 166 9.06 16.24 -1.63
CA GLY A 166 9.50 17.17 -2.67
C GLY A 166 8.45 17.38 -3.76
N PRO A 167 8.78 18.17 -4.80
CA PRO A 167 7.82 18.59 -5.83
C PRO A 167 7.17 17.42 -6.58
N SER A 168 7.87 16.30 -6.79
CA SER A 168 7.33 15.14 -7.49
C SER A 168 6.11 14.54 -6.78
N ALA A 169 6.14 14.41 -5.45
CA ALA A 169 5.03 13.89 -4.66
C ALA A 169 3.83 14.87 -4.62
N LEU A 170 4.08 16.17 -4.84
CA LEU A 170 3.10 17.25 -4.77
C LEU A 170 2.54 17.67 -6.14
N ARG A 171 2.93 17.00 -7.22
CA ARG A 171 2.59 17.38 -8.61
C ARG A 171 1.10 17.55 -8.92
N ALA A 172 0.22 16.96 -8.09
CA ALA A 172 -1.24 17.08 -8.21
C ALA A 172 -1.89 17.81 -7.01
N THR A 173 -1.08 18.42 -6.13
CA THR A 173 -1.56 19.13 -4.93
C THR A 173 -1.76 20.61 -5.26
N SER A 174 -2.94 21.14 -4.96
CA SER A 174 -3.23 22.57 -5.16
C SER A 174 -2.50 23.45 -4.15
N ALA A 175 -2.35 24.74 -4.47
CA ALA A 175 -1.75 25.71 -3.56
C ALA A 175 -2.53 25.83 -2.23
N ASP A 176 -3.87 25.78 -2.29
CA ASP A 176 -4.75 25.75 -1.11
C ASP A 176 -4.43 24.55 -0.20
N LEU A 177 -4.34 23.34 -0.76
CA LEU A 177 -4.02 22.14 0.02
C LEU A 177 -2.61 22.21 0.63
N LEU A 178 -1.64 22.78 -0.12
CA LEU A 178 -0.28 23.00 0.37
C LEU A 178 -0.26 23.92 1.59
N GLU A 179 -0.93 25.07 1.51
CA GLU A 179 -1.00 26.04 2.61
C GLU A 179 -1.69 25.46 3.85
N ARG A 180 -2.76 24.69 3.64
CA ARG A 180 -3.57 24.17 4.73
C ARG A 180 -2.90 23.01 5.47
N PHE A 181 -2.28 22.07 4.76
CA PHE A 181 -1.87 20.77 5.31
C PHE A 181 -0.36 20.54 5.42
N PHE A 182 0.46 21.48 4.96
CA PHE A 182 1.91 21.33 4.98
C PHE A 182 2.61 22.54 5.61
N VAL A 183 3.85 22.32 6.05
CA VAL A 183 4.78 23.36 6.52
C VAL A 183 6.11 23.23 5.79
N PRO A 184 6.89 24.32 5.62
CA PRO A 184 8.22 24.23 5.01
C PRO A 184 9.15 23.27 5.76
N ALA A 185 9.97 22.51 5.03
CA ALA A 185 10.93 21.55 5.58
C ALA A 185 12.24 21.55 4.78
N GLY A 186 12.99 22.65 4.89
CA GLY A 186 14.16 22.92 4.05
C GLY A 186 13.80 23.65 2.76
N ASN A 187 14.72 23.68 1.80
CA ASN A 187 14.61 24.59 0.66
C ASN A 187 13.53 24.20 -0.37
N THR A 188 13.38 22.92 -0.68
CA THR A 188 12.50 22.43 -1.76
C THR A 188 11.46 21.41 -1.29
N LYS A 189 11.45 21.12 0.01
CA LYS A 189 10.56 20.14 0.60
C LYS A 189 9.58 20.81 1.56
N VAL A 190 8.45 20.15 1.71
CA VAL A 190 7.46 20.44 2.73
C VAL A 190 7.30 19.23 3.63
N ARG A 191 6.78 19.44 4.83
CA ARG A 191 6.41 18.40 5.77
C ARG A 191 4.93 18.47 6.06
N VAL A 192 4.27 17.31 6.14
CA VAL A 192 2.86 17.23 6.55
C VAL A 192 2.72 17.79 7.97
N ARG A 193 1.68 18.59 8.22
CA ARG A 193 1.44 19.19 9.54
C ARG A 193 1.23 18.13 10.62
N ASP A 194 1.63 18.46 11.84
CA ASP A 194 1.64 17.51 12.95
C ASP A 194 0.26 17.03 13.38
N ASP A 195 -0.77 17.86 13.20
CA ASP A 195 -2.16 17.49 13.48
C ASP A 195 -2.72 16.46 12.48
N VAL A 196 -2.31 16.53 11.21
CA VAL A 196 -2.59 15.47 10.21
C VAL A 196 -1.75 14.23 10.51
N ARG A 197 -0.47 14.39 10.86
CA ARG A 197 0.41 13.26 11.19
C ARG A 197 -0.06 12.45 12.39
N ALA A 198 -0.65 13.10 13.38
CA ALA A 198 -1.20 12.44 14.56
C ALA A 198 -2.36 11.48 14.25
N MET A 199 -3.03 11.65 13.10
CA MET A 199 -4.10 10.75 12.64
C MET A 199 -3.58 9.49 11.94
N VAL A 200 -2.27 9.41 11.64
CA VAL A 200 -1.69 8.37 10.78
C VAL A 200 -0.66 7.53 11.54
N SER A 201 -0.82 6.21 11.48
CA SER A 201 0.17 5.24 11.99
C SER A 201 0.71 4.38 10.85
N PHE A 202 1.97 3.94 10.94
CA PHE A 202 2.64 3.17 9.87
C PHE A 202 3.22 1.85 10.37
N GLY A 203 2.87 0.74 9.69
CA GLY A 203 3.38 -0.59 10.00
C GLY A 203 4.02 -1.30 8.81
N HIS A 204 5.05 -2.09 9.08
CA HIS A 204 5.64 -3.01 8.09
C HIS A 204 4.74 -4.23 7.98
N HIS A 205 4.19 -4.50 6.80
CA HIS A 205 3.24 -5.58 6.60
C HIS A 205 3.28 -6.13 5.16
N ASN A 206 3.43 -7.45 5.04
CA ASN A 206 3.25 -8.17 3.79
C ASN A 206 1.77 -8.58 3.67
N LEU A 207 1.08 -8.15 2.61
CA LEU A 207 -0.36 -8.43 2.43
C LEU A 207 -0.70 -9.92 2.24
N LEU A 208 0.29 -10.78 2.00
CA LEU A 208 0.11 -12.23 1.92
C LEU A 208 0.38 -12.95 3.25
N ASP A 209 0.88 -12.24 4.26
CA ASP A 209 1.12 -12.77 5.61
C ASP A 209 -0.18 -12.75 6.42
N GLU A 210 -0.93 -13.85 6.32
CA GLU A 210 -2.22 -14.02 6.99
C GLU A 210 -2.12 -13.91 8.52
N ALA A 211 -1.05 -14.45 9.12
CA ALA A 211 -0.84 -14.38 10.57
C ALA A 211 -0.55 -12.93 10.99
N GLY A 212 0.34 -12.24 10.28
CA GLY A 212 0.61 -10.82 10.50
C GLY A 212 -0.63 -9.95 10.31
N SER A 213 -1.48 -10.26 9.32
CA SER A 213 -2.70 -9.50 9.08
C SER A 213 -3.70 -9.64 10.22
N GLN A 214 -3.69 -10.72 11.00
CA GLN A 214 -4.57 -10.85 12.16
C GLN A 214 -4.31 -9.79 13.25
N LEU A 215 -3.09 -9.24 13.28
CA LEU A 215 -2.69 -8.16 14.19
C LEU A 215 -3.22 -6.79 13.76
N VAL A 216 -3.62 -6.65 12.49
CA VAL A 216 -4.26 -5.43 11.99
C VAL A 216 -5.70 -5.38 12.50
N MET A 217 -6.08 -4.24 13.09
CA MET A 217 -7.42 -4.00 13.59
C MET A 217 -8.48 -4.10 12.48
N LYS A 218 -9.75 -4.29 12.87
CA LYS A 218 -10.85 -4.20 11.92
C LYS A 218 -11.01 -2.77 11.42
N MET A 219 -11.25 -2.63 10.12
CA MET A 219 -11.29 -1.36 9.39
C MET A 219 -12.69 -1.08 8.82
N ASP A 220 -13.07 0.18 8.79
CA ASP A 220 -14.32 0.65 8.16
C ASP A 220 -14.16 0.74 6.64
N ALA A 221 -12.99 1.18 6.18
CA ALA A 221 -12.61 1.07 4.78
C ALA A 221 -11.12 0.73 4.59
N VAL A 222 -10.82 0.02 3.50
CA VAL A 222 -9.49 -0.34 3.07
C VAL A 222 -9.27 0.22 1.66
N PHE A 223 -8.18 0.96 1.49
CA PHE A 223 -7.66 1.41 0.21
C PHE A 223 -6.50 0.49 -0.15
N CYS A 224 -6.62 -0.28 -1.23
CA CYS A 224 -5.56 -1.13 -1.74
C CYS A 224 -5.38 -0.86 -3.23
N ARG A 225 -4.76 0.29 -3.53
CA ARG A 225 -4.75 0.89 -4.86
C ARG A 225 -3.39 0.78 -5.52
N ASN A 226 -3.38 0.31 -6.76
CA ASN A 226 -2.19 0.12 -7.59
C ASN A 226 -1.15 -0.83 -6.97
N VAL A 227 -1.61 -1.80 -6.16
CA VAL A 227 -0.77 -2.82 -5.51
C VAL A 227 -1.04 -4.20 -6.09
N MET A 228 -2.31 -4.52 -6.33
CA MET A 228 -2.74 -5.83 -6.81
C MET A 228 -2.23 -6.12 -8.21
N ILE A 229 -1.91 -5.08 -8.99
CA ILE A 229 -1.30 -5.20 -10.33
C ILE A 229 0.01 -6.01 -10.33
N TYR A 230 0.74 -6.05 -9.22
CA TYR A 230 2.00 -6.80 -9.08
C TYR A 230 1.81 -8.28 -8.73
N PHE A 231 0.60 -8.70 -8.37
CA PHE A 231 0.30 -10.05 -7.93
C PHE A 231 -0.28 -10.89 -9.07
N ASP A 232 0.02 -12.18 -9.06
CA ASP A 232 -0.65 -13.17 -9.91
C ASP A 232 -2.09 -13.45 -9.40
N GLN A 233 -2.86 -14.24 -10.14
CA GLN A 233 -4.25 -14.51 -9.78
C GLN A 233 -4.37 -15.18 -8.41
N SER A 234 -3.48 -16.10 -8.05
CA SER A 234 -3.55 -16.81 -6.77
C SER A 234 -3.24 -15.89 -5.58
N ALA A 235 -2.18 -15.08 -5.67
CA ALA A 235 -1.82 -14.09 -4.67
C ALA A 235 -2.92 -13.03 -4.51
N ARG A 236 -3.50 -12.53 -5.62
CA ARG A 236 -4.65 -11.60 -5.58
C ARG A 236 -5.81 -12.18 -4.78
N ARG A 237 -6.23 -13.42 -5.03
CA ARG A 237 -7.33 -14.05 -4.27
C ARG A 237 -7.02 -14.15 -2.79
N LYS A 238 -5.76 -14.45 -2.42
CA LYS A 238 -5.33 -14.52 -1.02
C LYS A 238 -5.39 -13.15 -0.35
N VAL A 239 -4.80 -12.11 -0.97
CA VAL A 239 -4.85 -10.74 -0.46
C VAL A 239 -6.29 -10.28 -0.25
N LEU A 240 -7.18 -10.52 -1.23
CA LEU A 240 -8.58 -10.09 -1.12
C LEU A 240 -9.31 -10.74 0.05
N ARG A 241 -9.07 -12.02 0.30
CA ARG A 241 -9.62 -12.73 1.45
C ARG A 241 -9.14 -12.10 2.76
N ILE A 242 -7.83 -11.84 2.86
CA ILE A 242 -7.21 -11.19 4.00
C ILE A 242 -7.82 -9.79 4.24
N LEU A 243 -7.91 -8.96 3.20
CA LEU A 243 -8.48 -7.61 3.31
C LEU A 243 -9.95 -7.65 3.71
N ARG A 244 -10.75 -8.54 3.11
CA ARG A 244 -12.14 -8.79 3.52
C ARG A 244 -12.24 -9.17 4.98
N ASP A 245 -11.36 -10.06 5.42
CA ASP A 245 -11.33 -10.53 6.81
C ASP A 245 -10.81 -9.45 7.77
N ARG A 246 -10.30 -8.32 7.27
CA ARG A 246 -9.99 -7.12 8.07
C ARG A 246 -11.05 -6.04 8.00
N LEU A 247 -11.96 -6.05 7.02
CA LEU A 247 -13.10 -5.15 7.03
C LEU A 247 -14.11 -5.51 8.12
N VAL A 248 -14.75 -4.52 8.73
CA VAL A 248 -16.00 -4.75 9.47
C VAL A 248 -17.08 -5.24 8.49
N PRO A 249 -18.10 -6.01 8.94
CA PRO A 249 -19.29 -6.26 8.12
C PRO A 249 -19.80 -4.93 7.55
N GLY A 250 -20.22 -4.89 6.29
CA GLY A 250 -20.62 -3.66 5.59
C GLY A 250 -19.52 -2.62 5.32
N GLY A 251 -18.27 -2.90 5.67
CA GLY A 251 -17.11 -2.05 5.35
C GLY A 251 -16.72 -2.10 3.87
N TYR A 252 -15.92 -1.13 3.43
CA TYR A 252 -15.63 -0.88 2.01
C TYR A 252 -14.18 -1.15 1.62
N LEU A 253 -13.96 -1.80 0.48
CA LEU A 253 -12.67 -1.95 -0.20
C LEU A 253 -12.67 -1.08 -1.46
N LEU A 254 -11.67 -0.21 -1.56
CA LEU A 254 -11.40 0.64 -2.71
C LEU A 254 -10.11 0.16 -3.39
N LEU A 255 -10.18 -0.06 -4.70
CA LEU A 255 -9.07 -0.49 -5.54
C LEU A 255 -8.73 0.61 -6.57
N GLY A 256 -7.56 0.54 -7.19
CA GLY A 256 -7.19 1.48 -8.25
C GLY A 256 -8.00 1.23 -9.52
N HIS A 257 -8.09 2.22 -10.41
CA HIS A 257 -8.97 2.16 -11.59
C HIS A 257 -8.72 0.97 -12.54
N SER A 258 -7.49 0.44 -12.59
CA SER A 258 -7.15 -0.71 -13.43
C SER A 258 -7.37 -2.06 -12.74
N GLU A 259 -7.81 -2.05 -11.49
CA GLU A 259 -7.94 -3.24 -10.64
C GLU A 259 -9.43 -3.57 -10.43
N ASN A 260 -9.79 -4.83 -10.65
CA ASN A 260 -11.15 -5.30 -10.43
C ASN A 260 -11.18 -6.72 -9.87
N LEU A 261 -12.31 -7.11 -9.27
CA LEU A 261 -12.49 -8.41 -8.65
C LEU A 261 -13.05 -9.50 -9.57
N LEU A 262 -13.08 -9.26 -10.89
CA LEU A 262 -13.64 -10.22 -11.83
C LEU A 262 -12.92 -11.58 -11.69
N ASN A 263 -13.68 -12.63 -11.41
CA ASN A 263 -13.20 -14.01 -11.25
C ASN A 263 -12.27 -14.27 -10.04
N LEU A 264 -12.30 -13.42 -8.99
CA LEU A 264 -11.43 -13.54 -7.82
C LEU A 264 -12.10 -14.10 -6.54
N GLY A 265 -13.43 -14.30 -6.53
CA GLY A 265 -14.10 -15.20 -5.56
C GLY A 265 -13.98 -14.82 -4.07
N ALA A 266 -14.02 -13.52 -3.73
CA ALA A 266 -13.87 -13.02 -2.36
C ALA A 266 -15.18 -12.58 -1.68
N ASP A 267 -16.36 -12.96 -2.19
CA ASP A 267 -17.68 -12.60 -1.61
C ASP A 267 -17.81 -11.11 -1.21
N PHE A 268 -17.53 -10.23 -2.17
CA PHE A 268 -17.83 -8.81 -2.02
C PHE A 268 -19.09 -8.45 -2.81
N GLU A 269 -19.87 -7.52 -2.29
CA GLU A 269 -20.95 -6.86 -3.02
C GLU A 269 -20.40 -5.67 -3.80
N LEU A 270 -20.82 -5.54 -5.06
CA LEU A 270 -20.43 -4.41 -5.90
C LEU A 270 -21.28 -3.18 -5.56
N VAL A 271 -20.65 -2.04 -5.31
CA VAL A 271 -21.34 -0.77 -5.05
C VAL A 271 -20.90 0.26 -6.10
N HIS A 272 -21.86 0.74 -6.88
CA HIS A 272 -21.65 1.79 -7.87
C HIS A 272 -21.76 3.16 -7.22
N LEU A 273 -20.69 3.93 -7.27
CA LEU A 273 -20.66 5.35 -6.92
C LEU A 273 -20.75 6.17 -8.22
N ARG A 274 -21.01 7.47 -8.11
CA ARG A 274 -21.18 8.33 -9.31
C ARG A 274 -19.92 8.42 -10.17
N GLY A 275 -18.75 8.29 -9.56
CA GLY A 275 -17.45 8.42 -10.24
C GLY A 275 -16.51 7.24 -10.02
N ASP A 276 -16.97 6.16 -9.41
CA ASP A 276 -16.13 5.02 -9.05
C ASP A 276 -16.96 3.75 -8.77
N LEU A 277 -16.28 2.62 -8.65
CA LEU A 277 -16.86 1.34 -8.29
C LEU A 277 -16.06 0.73 -7.14
N VAL A 278 -16.75 0.46 -6.04
CA VAL A 278 -16.15 -0.05 -4.80
C VAL A 278 -16.78 -1.37 -4.39
N TYR A 279 -16.13 -2.05 -3.46
CA TYR A 279 -16.53 -3.38 -3.02
C TYR A 279 -16.93 -3.34 -1.54
N ARG A 280 -18.09 -3.87 -1.19
CA ARG A 280 -18.58 -3.89 0.19
C ARG A 280 -18.53 -5.30 0.75
N ARG A 281 -17.99 -5.47 1.95
CA ARG A 281 -18.11 -6.74 2.70
C ARG A 281 -19.59 -6.92 3.07
N PRO A 282 -20.24 -8.07 2.78
CA PRO A 282 -21.62 -8.30 3.17
C PRO A 282 -21.84 -8.12 4.68
N GLU A 283 -23.04 -7.67 5.05
CA GLU A 283 -23.46 -7.68 6.45
C GLU A 283 -23.61 -9.12 6.95
N LEU A 284 -23.38 -9.34 8.25
CA LEU A 284 -23.69 -10.65 8.84
C LEU A 284 -25.22 -10.81 8.90
N PRO A 285 -25.77 -11.96 8.46
CA PRO A 285 -27.20 -12.24 8.63
C PRO A 285 -27.54 -12.19 10.13
N GLY A 286 -28.32 -11.18 10.55
CA GLY A 286 -28.76 -11.04 11.95
C GLY A 286 -28.51 -9.68 12.62
N LEU A 287 -27.79 -8.74 11.97
CA LEU A 287 -27.59 -7.37 12.47
C LEU A 287 -28.37 -6.29 11.69
N ALA A 288 -29.23 -6.70 10.76
CA ALA A 288 -30.22 -5.81 10.13
C ALA A 288 -31.33 -5.48 11.15
N GLY A 289 -30.99 -4.67 12.15
CA GLY A 289 -31.94 -4.11 13.10
C GLY A 289 -32.49 -2.79 12.59
N GLY A 290 -33.77 -2.80 12.24
CA GLY A 290 -34.62 -1.61 12.18
C GLY A 290 -34.95 -1.12 10.78
N GLU A 291 -36.00 -1.69 10.20
CA GLU A 291 -36.80 -0.97 9.19
C GLU A 291 -37.29 0.34 9.83
N VAL A 292 -36.87 1.47 9.27
CA VAL A 292 -37.58 2.74 9.45
C VAL A 292 -38.71 2.74 8.43
N ARG A 293 -39.93 2.47 8.92
CA ARG A 293 -41.15 2.94 8.26
C ARG A 293 -41.39 4.39 8.65
#